data_AF-A0A536CW21-F1
#
_entry.id   AF-A0A536CW21-F1
#
_cell.length_a   1.000
_cell.length_b   1.000
_cell.length_c   1.000
_cell.angle_alpha   90.00
_cell.angle_beta   90.00
_cell.angle_gamma   90.00
#
_symmetry.space_group_name_H-M   'P 1'
#
loop_
_entity.id
_entity.type
_entity.pdbx_description
1 polymer ?
#
loop_
_entity_poly.entity_id
_entity_poly.type
_entity_poly.pdbx_seq_one_letter_code
_entity_poly.pdbx_strand_id
1 'polypeptide(L)' 'SSPTCRWAFFDRSRNHSSRWCTMASCGNREKARRFRAHRQHAA' A
#
# COMPACT_ATOMS: atom_id res chain seq x y z
N SER A 1 -4.04 -3.75 -0.66
CA SER A 1 -5.10 -2.98 0.02
C SER A 1 -4.69 -2.62 1.44
N SER A 2 -4.65 -1.32 1.78
CA SER A 2 -4.30 -0.90 3.15
C SER A 2 -5.53 -1.18 4.03
N PRO A 3 -5.38 -1.74 5.24
CA PRO A 3 -6.52 -2.19 6.05
C PRO A 3 -7.51 -1.06 6.40
N THR A 4 -7.09 0.21 6.29
CA THR A 4 -7.94 1.39 6.53
C THR A 4 -8.51 2.01 5.24
N CYS A 5 -8.17 1.46 4.07
CA CYS A 5 -8.51 1.99 2.76
C CYS A 5 -9.73 1.24 2.20
N ARG A 6 -10.94 1.77 2.43
CA ARG A 6 -12.23 1.15 2.01
C ARG A 6 -12.79 1.65 0.67
N TRP A 7 -11.99 2.41 -0.09
CA TRP A 7 -12.44 2.96 -1.37
C TRP A 7 -12.32 1.92 -2.48
N ALA A 8 -13.36 1.80 -3.30
CA ALA A 8 -13.27 1.15 -4.59
C ALA A 8 -12.30 1.94 -5.49
N PHE A 9 -11.43 1.23 -6.22
CA PHE A 9 -10.55 1.86 -7.21
C PHE A 9 -10.47 0.99 -8.45
N PHE A 10 -10.24 1.63 -9.59
CA PHE A 10 -10.02 0.96 -10.86
C PHE A 10 -8.52 0.95 -11.18
N ASP A 11 -7.98 -0.24 -11.46
CA ASP A 11 -6.59 -0.38 -11.87
C ASP A 11 -6.43 0.02 -13.35
N ARG A 12 -5.73 1.14 -13.59
CA ARG A 12 -5.41 1.66 -14.93
C ARG A 12 -4.01 1.28 -15.43
N SER A 13 -3.29 0.43 -14.71
CA SER A 13 -1.95 0.00 -15.11
C SER A 13 -2.02 -1.01 -16.26
N ARG A 14 -1.08 -0.93 -17.20
CA ARG A 14 -1.04 -1.76 -18.42
C ARG A 14 -1.12 -3.26 -18.16
N ASN A 15 -0.60 -3.71 -17.01
CA ASN A 15 -0.51 -5.12 -16.63
C ASN A 15 -1.33 -5.46 -15.37
N HIS A 16 -2.30 -4.61 -15.00
CA HIS A 16 -3.12 -4.76 -13.79
C HIS A 16 -2.29 -5.05 -12.52
N SER A 17 -1.19 -4.31 -12.35
CA SER A 17 -0.27 -4.47 -11.23
C SER A 17 -0.52 -3.50 -10.07
N SER A 18 -1.48 -2.57 -10.17
CA SER A 18 -1.76 -1.66 -9.07
C SER A 18 -2.46 -2.38 -7.93
N ARG A 19 -1.88 -2.27 -6.74
CA ARG A 19 -2.41 -2.88 -5.51
C ARG A 19 -3.07 -1.86 -4.57
N TRP A 20 -3.07 -0.59 -4.95
CA TRP A 20 -3.47 0.54 -4.12
C TRP A 20 -4.28 1.54 -4.94
N CYS A 21 -5.29 2.17 -4.31
CA CYS A 21 -6.12 3.18 -4.96
C CYS A 21 -5.32 4.38 -5.49
N THR A 22 -4.33 4.82 -4.73
CA THR A 22 -3.27 5.71 -5.21
C THR A 22 -1.96 5.34 -4.53
N MET A 23 -0.86 5.58 -5.23
CA MET A 23 0.47 5.36 -4.67
C MET A 23 0.78 6.34 -3.53
N ALA A 24 0.39 7.60 -3.68
CA ALA A 24 0.66 8.67 -2.72
C ALA A 24 -0.02 8.44 -1.35
N SER A 25 -1.23 7.85 -1.34
CA SER A 25 -1.95 7.56 -0.11
C SER A 25 -1.74 6.12 0.37
N CYS A 26 -2.49 5.16 -0.16
CA CYS A 26 -2.52 3.79 0.36
C CYS A 26 -1.20 3.03 0.08
N GLY A 27 -0.48 3.37 -0.99
CA GLY A 27 0.86 2.81 -1.27
C GLY A 27 1.92 3.25 -0.25
N ASN A 28 2.03 4.55 0.03
CA ASN A 28 2.98 5.08 1.01
C ASN A 28 2.69 4.60 2.44
N ARG A 29 1.42 4.51 2.83
CA ARG A 29 1.03 3.97 4.14
C ARG A 29 1.50 2.53 4.33
N GLU A 30 1.33 1.68 3.31
CA GLU A 30 1.79 0.30 3.37
C GLU A 30 3.32 0.22 3.43
N LYS A 31 4.05 1.02 2.63
CA LYS A 31 5.51 1.10 2.71
C LYS A 31 5.98 1.45 4.13
N ALA A 32 5.36 2.46 4.75
CA ALA A 32 5.67 2.86 6.11
C ALA A 32 5.36 1.74 7.13
N ARG A 33 4.23 1.03 6.97
CA ARG A 33 3.87 -0.12 7.81
C ARG A 33 4.93 -1.21 7.73
N ARG A 34 5.33 -1.62 6.51
CA ARG A 34 6.35 -2.64 6.29
C ARG A 34 7.70 -2.22 6.86
N PHE A 35 8.11 -0.98 6.63
CA PHE A 35 9.36 -0.45 7.18
C PHE A 35 9.37 -0.52 8.72
N ARG A 36 8.30 -0.08 9.38
CA ARG A 36 8.17 -0.16 10.85
C ARG A 36 8.18 -1.61 11.35
N ALA A 37 7.47 -2.52 10.69
CA ALA A 37 7.48 -3.94 11.04
C ALA A 37 8.89 -4.55 10.91
N HIS A 38 9.60 -4.30 9.79
CA HIS A 38 10.98 -4.74 9.63
C HIS A 38 11.90 -4.17 10.71
N ARG A 39 11.73 -2.90 11.09
CA ARG A 39 12.50 -2.29 12.18
C ARG A 39 12.18 -2.89 13.56
N GLN A 40 10.95 -3.33 13.79
CA GLN A 40 10.55 -4.02 15.03
C GLN A 40 11.16 -5.42 15.14
N HIS A 41 11.33 -6.12 14.01
CA HIS A 41 11.97 -7.45 13.98
C HIS A 41 13.50 -7.43 14.03
N ALA A 42 14.11 -6.26 13.81
CA ALA A 42 15.56 -6.09 13.84
C ALA A 42 16.09 -5.60 15.21
N ALA A 43 15.19 -5.36 16.17
CA ALA A 43 15.50 -5.07 17.57
C ALA A 43 15.26 -6.33 18.42
#